data_AF-A0A0B4DFV8-F1
#
_entry.id   AF-A0A0B4DFV8-F1
#
_cell.length_a   1.000
_cell.length_b   1.000
_cell.length_c   1.000
_cell.angle_alpha   90.00
_cell.angle_beta   90.00
_cell.angle_gamma   90.00
#
_symmetry.space_group_name_H-M   'P 1'
#
loop_
_entity.id
_entity.type
_entity.pdbx_description
1 polymer ?
#
loop_
_entity_poly.entity_id
_entity_poly.type
_entity_poly.pdbx_seq_one_letter_code
_entity_poly.pdbx_strand_id
1 'polypeptide(L)'
;MSTSSPPPAAPAPFCELCGLPVEPPTRQEGAHQEDRHDGGHAPASYLHSRCADLLQLEPPRFCAACGRRLKVQVSPMGWWASCSRHGVNGP
;
A
#
# COMPACT_ATOMS: atom_id res chain seq x y z
N MET A 1 -24.46 -16.69 21.83
CA MET A 1 -24.36 -15.57 20.88
C MET A 1 -22.96 -15.59 20.27
N SER A 2 -22.80 -16.29 19.14
CA SER A 2 -21.51 -16.39 18.47
C SER A 2 -21.37 -15.18 17.53
N THR A 3 -20.52 -14.24 17.89
CA THR A 3 -20.14 -13.13 17.01
C THR A 3 -19.13 -13.67 16.00
N SER A 4 -19.57 -13.90 14.76
CA SER A 4 -18.63 -14.09 13.64
C SER A 4 -17.79 -12.83 13.52
N SER A 5 -16.49 -12.97 13.79
CA SER A 5 -15.50 -11.97 13.40
C SER A 5 -15.55 -11.83 11.87
N PRO A 6 -15.67 -10.62 11.30
CA PRO A 6 -15.60 -10.47 9.85
C PRO A 6 -14.23 -10.96 9.35
N PRO A 7 -14.16 -11.54 8.13
CA PRO A 7 -12.88 -11.92 7.55
C PRO A 7 -11.98 -10.67 7.43
N PRO A 8 -10.65 -10.78 7.58
CA PRO A 8 -9.76 -9.66 7.33
C PRO A 8 -10.02 -9.17 5.90
N ALA A 9 -10.20 -7.85 5.76
CA ALA A 9 -10.37 -7.20 4.47
C ALA A 9 -9.30 -7.73 3.50
N ALA A 10 -9.72 -8.17 2.31
CA ALA A 10 -8.81 -8.66 1.28
C ALA A 10 -7.61 -7.69 1.17
N PRO A 11 -6.38 -8.20 1.08
CA PRO A 11 -5.20 -7.34 1.12
C PRO A 11 -5.29 -6.31 0.01
N ALA A 12 -5.12 -5.05 0.37
CA ALA A 12 -5.10 -3.93 -0.57
C ALA A 12 -4.15 -4.27 -1.72
N PRO A 13 -4.62 -4.30 -2.99
CA PRO A 13 -3.77 -4.66 -4.12
C PRO A 13 -2.64 -3.64 -4.35
N PHE A 14 -2.75 -2.43 -3.79
CA PHE A 14 -1.75 -1.37 -3.88
C PHE A 14 -1.41 -0.82 -2.50
N CYS A 15 -0.12 -0.49 -2.30
CA CYS A 15 0.33 0.20 -1.11
C CYS A 15 -0.20 1.64 -1.07
N GLU A 16 -0.80 2.03 0.05
CA GLU A 16 -1.46 3.34 0.21
C GLU A 16 -0.49 4.52 0.36
N LEU A 17 0.81 4.25 0.60
CA LEU A 17 1.82 5.30 0.73
C LEU A 17 2.65 5.50 -0.55
N CYS A 18 3.05 4.43 -1.23
CA CYS A 18 3.90 4.51 -2.43
C CYS A 18 3.16 4.19 -3.74
N GLY A 19 1.96 3.59 -3.68
CA GLY A 19 1.13 3.29 -4.85
C GLY A 19 1.56 2.07 -5.67
N LEU A 20 2.60 1.34 -5.26
CA LEU A 20 3.06 0.12 -5.93
C LEU A 20 2.16 -1.08 -5.59
N PRO A 21 2.02 -2.05 -6.50
CA PRO A 21 1.28 -3.27 -6.23
C PRO A 21 1.92 -4.07 -5.11
N VAL A 22 1.10 -4.61 -4.20
CA VAL A 22 1.55 -5.41 -3.04
C VAL A 22 1.90 -6.84 -3.45
N GLU A 23 1.29 -7.35 -4.52
CA GLU A 23 1.72 -8.60 -5.15
C GLU A 23 2.75 -8.31 -6.25
N PRO A 24 3.86 -9.07 -6.29
CA PRO A 24 4.77 -8.96 -7.41
C PRO A 24 4.04 -9.40 -8.70
N PRO A 25 4.31 -8.77 -9.86
CA PRO A 25 3.80 -9.29 -11.12
C PRO A 25 4.25 -10.76 -11.23
N THR A 26 3.31 -11.67 -11.48
CA THR A 26 3.64 -13.07 -11.77
C THR A 26 4.65 -13.07 -12.91
N ARG A 27 5.86 -13.54 -12.61
CA ARG A 27 7.03 -13.60 -13.48
C ARG A 27 6.62 -13.88 -14.94
N GLN A 28 6.93 -12.97 -15.86
CA GLN A 28 7.31 -13.37 -17.22
C GLN A 28 8.82 -13.58 -17.21
N GLU A 29 9.23 -14.81 -17.51
CA GLU A 29 10.63 -15.23 -17.61
C GLU A 29 11.45 -14.41 -18.61
N GLY A 30 12.61 -13.89 -18.16
CA GLY A 30 13.72 -13.54 -19.05
C GLY A 30 14.40 -12.20 -18.76
N ALA A 31 15.29 -12.18 -17.76
CA ALA A 31 16.45 -11.27 -17.79
C ALA A 31 17.62 -11.94 -17.06
N HIS A 32 18.70 -12.14 -17.80
CA HIS A 32 19.95 -12.72 -17.34
C HIS A 32 20.57 -11.92 -16.19
N GLN A 33 21.09 -12.65 -15.22
CA GLN A 33 21.78 -12.15 -14.05
C GLN A 33 23.24 -11.82 -14.38
N GLU A 34 23.70 -10.65 -13.96
CA GLU A 34 25.12 -10.37 -13.77
C GLU A 34 25.29 -9.92 -12.31
N ASP A 35 26.09 -10.70 -11.57
CA ASP A 35 26.31 -10.60 -10.13
C ASP A 35 27.14 -9.35 -9.75
N ARG A 36 26.58 -8.52 -8.87
CA ARG A 36 27.35 -7.66 -7.97
C ARG A 36 26.72 -7.77 -6.57
N HIS A 37 27.43 -8.46 -5.69
CA HIS A 37 27.19 -8.40 -4.25
C HIS A 37 27.57 -7.01 -3.69
N ASP A 38 26.62 -6.08 -3.71
CA ASP A 38 26.62 -4.89 -2.84
C ASP A 38 25.72 -5.21 -1.63
N GLY A 39 26.30 -5.26 -0.43
CA GLY A 39 25.70 -5.83 0.77
C GLY A 39 24.25 -5.37 1.06
N GLY A 40 23.33 -6.34 1.11
CA GLY A 40 22.14 -6.29 1.97
C GLY A 40 21.24 -5.06 1.85
N HIS A 41 20.70 -4.79 0.65
CA HIS A 41 19.49 -3.97 0.51
C HIS A 41 18.62 -4.43 -0.68
N ALA A 42 18.41 -5.75 -0.81
CA ALA A 42 17.28 -6.23 -1.60
C ALA A 42 16.02 -5.58 -1.00
N PRO A 43 15.30 -4.72 -1.73
CA PRO A 43 14.37 -3.79 -1.09
C PRO A 43 13.23 -4.57 -0.45
N ALA A 44 12.87 -4.19 0.78
CA ALA A 44 11.57 -4.51 1.38
C ALA A 44 10.42 -3.78 0.65
N SER A 45 10.55 -3.56 -0.67
CA SER A 45 9.54 -2.91 -1.50
C SER A 45 8.31 -3.80 -1.60
N TYR A 46 8.45 -5.13 -1.63
CA TYR A 46 7.31 -6.07 -1.71
C TYR A 46 6.62 -6.32 -0.36
N LEU A 47 7.29 -6.08 0.77
CA LEU A 47 6.69 -6.20 2.11
C LEU A 47 6.07 -4.91 2.62
N HIS A 48 6.39 -3.76 2.00
CA HIS A 48 5.84 -2.44 2.33
C HIS A 48 5.82 -2.09 3.84
N SER A 49 6.68 -2.71 4.67
CA SER A 49 6.65 -2.56 6.13
C SER A 49 6.86 -1.12 6.58
N ARG A 50 7.87 -0.45 6.03
CA ARG A 50 8.09 1.00 6.28
C ARG A 50 6.92 1.87 5.83
N CYS A 51 6.22 1.48 4.77
CA CYS A 51 5.04 2.22 4.33
C CYS A 51 3.90 2.07 5.35
N ALA A 52 3.71 0.86 5.88
CA ALA A 52 2.73 0.60 6.93
C ALA A 52 3.05 1.37 8.21
N ASP A 53 4.32 1.43 8.63
CA ASP A 53 4.75 2.21 9.79
C ASP A 53 4.45 3.71 9.63
N LEU A 54 4.75 4.27 8.45
CA LEU A 54 4.50 5.68 8.16
C LEU A 54 3.00 6.01 8.05
N LEU A 55 2.17 5.10 7.54
CA LEU A 55 0.72 5.28 7.47
C LEU A 55 0.05 5.41 8.86
N GLN A 56 0.73 5.02 9.94
CA GLN A 56 0.26 5.30 11.30
C GLN A 56 0.32 6.79 11.66
N LEU A 57 1.18 7.56 10.99
CA LEU A 57 1.46 8.96 11.28
C LEU A 57 1.05 9.90 10.14
N GLU A 58 1.05 9.39 8.90
CA GLU A 58 0.80 10.16 7.70
C GLU A 58 -0.49 9.71 7.01
N PRO A 59 -1.24 10.64 6.41
CA PRO A 59 -2.41 10.27 5.61
C PRO A 59 -2.01 9.42 4.38
N PRO A 60 -2.89 8.50 3.95
CA PRO A 60 -2.70 7.71 2.74
C PRO A 60 -2.67 8.62 1.53
N ARG A 61 -1.71 8.37 0.65
CA ARG A 61 -1.47 9.15 -0.56
C ARG A 61 -2.09 8.49 -1.79
N PHE A 62 -2.30 7.17 -1.74
CA PHE A 62 -2.79 6.34 -2.84
C PHE A 62 -3.94 5.45 -2.40
N CYS A 63 -4.85 5.17 -3.34
CA CYS A 63 -5.98 4.29 -3.13
C CYS A 63 -5.53 2.83 -3.07
N ALA A 64 -5.78 2.16 -1.95
CA ALA A 64 -5.57 0.73 -1.76
C ALA A 64 -6.10 -0.14 -2.92
N ALA A 65 -7.25 0.24 -3.51
CA ALA A 65 -7.92 -0.55 -4.53
C ALA A 65 -7.38 -0.37 -5.97
N CYS A 66 -6.71 0.76 -6.29
CA CYS A 66 -6.25 1.01 -7.67
C CYS A 66 -4.95 1.78 -7.84
N GLY A 67 -4.26 2.13 -6.77
CA GLY A 67 -2.98 2.82 -6.83
C GLY A 67 -3.04 4.26 -7.34
N ARG A 68 -4.24 4.86 -7.51
CA ARG A 68 -4.37 6.28 -7.88
C ARG A 68 -4.16 7.19 -6.69
N ARG A 69 -3.60 8.38 -6.92
CA ARG A 69 -3.44 9.41 -5.88
C ARG A 69 -4.80 9.84 -5.32
N LEU A 70 -4.87 9.94 -4.00
CA LEU A 70 -6.05 10.42 -3.28
C LEU A 70 -6.06 11.95 -3.20
N LYS A 71 -7.24 12.55 -3.13
CA LYS A 71 -7.40 13.91 -2.62
C LYS A 71 -7.45 13.82 -1.10
N VAL A 72 -6.38 14.28 -0.44
CA VAL A 72 -6.26 14.28 1.01
C VAL A 72 -6.59 15.67 1.55
N GLN A 73 -7.42 15.73 2.58
CA GLN A 73 -7.59 16.92 3.41
C GLN A 73 -7.12 16.60 4.83
N VAL A 74 -6.25 17.45 5.36
CA VAL A 74 -5.75 17.36 6.74
C VAL A 74 -6.48 18.40 7.60
N SER A 75 -6.80 18.03 8.83
CA SER A 75 -7.40 18.89 9.85
C SER A 75 -6.73 18.61 11.21
N PRO A 76 -6.91 19.48 12.21
CA PRO A 76 -6.37 19.21 13.56
C PRO A 76 -6.91 17.93 14.21
N MET A 77 -8.08 17.44 13.78
CA MET A 77 -8.75 16.25 14.33
C MET A 77 -8.42 14.97 13.56
N GLY A 78 -7.60 15.05 12.50
CA GLY A 78 -7.27 13.93 11.62
C GLY A 78 -7.35 14.33 10.15
N TRP A 79 -7.52 13.36 9.27
CA TRP A 79 -7.54 13.58 7.83
C TRP A 79 -8.69 12.80 7.18
N TRP A 80 -9.06 13.17 5.97
CA TRP A 80 -9.89 12.32 5.11
C TRP A 80 -9.28 12.27 3.73
N ALA A 81 -9.46 11.14 3.05
CA ALA A 81 -8.89 10.92 1.74
C ALA A 81 -9.95 10.39 0.77
N SER A 82 -10.01 10.92 -0.44
CA SER A 82 -10.99 10.49 -1.45
C SER A 82 -10.32 10.09 -2.76
N CYS A 83 -10.68 8.90 -3.23
CA CYS A 83 -10.34 8.39 -4.55
C CYS A 83 -11.39 8.84 -5.55
N SER A 84 -10.96 9.38 -6.69
CA SER A 84 -11.86 9.75 -7.79
C SER A 84 -12.70 8.59 -8.35
N ARG A 85 -12.24 7.34 -8.17
CA ARG A 85 -12.96 6.13 -8.64
C ARG A 85 -13.71 5.39 -7.54
N HIS A 86 -13.15 5.33 -6.34
CA HIS A 86 -13.64 4.44 -5.28
C HIS A 86 -14.27 5.20 -4.10
N GLY A 87 -14.29 6.53 -4.14
CA GLY A 87 -14.86 7.34 -3.08
C GLY A 87 -13.93 7.50 -1.88
N VAL A 88 -14.51 7.80 -0.71
CA VAL A 88 -13.76 8.22 0.48
C VAL A 88 -13.25 7.03 1.30
N ASN A 89 -11.96 7.04 1.65
CA ASN A 89 -11.37 6.27 2.74
C ASN A 89 -11.23 7.23 3.93
N GLY A 90 -12.04 7.02 4.97
CA GLY A 90 -11.92 7.75 6.23
C GLY A 90 -11.00 7.01 7.22
N PRO A 91 -10.40 7.73 8.20
CA PRO A 91 -9.80 7.12 9.38
C PRO A 91 -10.87 6.51 10.30
#